data_AF-F0RQX7-F1
#
_entry.id   AF-F0RQX7-F1
#
_cell.length_a   1.000
_cell.length_b   1.000
_cell.length_c   1.000
_cell.angle_alpha   90.00
_cell.angle_beta   90.00
_cell.angle_gamma   90.00
#
_symmetry.space_group_name_H-M   'P 1'
#
loop_
_entity.id
_entity.type
_entity.pdbx_description
1 polymer ?
#
loop_
_entity_poly.entity_id
_entity_poly.type
_entity_poly.pdbx_seq_one_letter_code
_entity_poly.pdbx_strand_id
1 'polypeptide(L)'
;MKKQGLIYALLGLLMAGCSNGSSLPATPADSLETQARKAPKSTAPAPAPAPAPTPAPAPEPTAPAGPSTAQVRADGTLMVNGQAMFPMGFYHVSWAGDAERRLRDMHAIADLGFNTMNSTMFDPEVDLEGYRKLMDAAQARGMKMLVEDFNETSIRGLKDHPALLGWMVADDCNRLVSPEELQRRSESVKQLDANHLTYTSMAISFANSHTEYFGRADAVGNQSYPVDGGDPLNVVYPMMTRLVAEANAKGTLPIANLQSFRWEGGRYPTPAELNNMTNQAIAAGVKGILYYTYLDRTNDLASYTGLNDELRRLASEVKVLAPALTDGQRSELPVAASNRQATAHLWTYGSRRYVQVVSLDQTVSQSVKVQLPGTVGSLQPLFAGRTTSLTLQGTTAAGTLAPLASQWYELR
;
A
#
# COMPACT_ATOMS: atom_id res chain seq x y z
N MET A 1 -1.39 16.51 -39.23
CA MET A 1 -2.78 16.78 -38.78
C MET A 1 -2.81 16.54 -37.27
N LYS A 2 -2.79 17.62 -36.48
CA LYS A 2 -2.80 17.58 -35.01
C LYS A 2 -4.25 17.46 -34.54
N LYS A 3 -4.59 16.43 -33.76
CA LYS A 3 -5.87 16.35 -33.05
C LYS A 3 -5.63 16.61 -31.56
N GLN A 4 -6.05 17.78 -31.11
CA GLN A 4 -6.21 18.12 -29.70
C GLN A 4 -7.51 17.50 -29.20
N GLY A 5 -7.44 16.67 -28.17
CA GLY A 5 -8.59 16.19 -27.41
C GLY A 5 -8.76 17.04 -26.16
N LEU A 6 -9.74 17.95 -26.19
CA LEU A 6 -10.14 18.80 -25.08
C LEU A 6 -11.26 18.08 -24.31
N ILE A 7 -11.03 17.72 -23.05
CA ILE A 7 -12.06 17.17 -22.16
C ILE A 7 -12.39 18.26 -21.14
N TYR A 8 -13.62 18.76 -21.21
CA TYR A 8 -14.24 19.60 -20.18
C TYR A 8 -14.95 18.72 -19.15
N ALA A 9 -14.66 18.92 -17.87
CA ALA A 9 -15.52 18.47 -16.77
C ALA A 9 -16.34 19.67 -16.30
N LEU A 10 -17.67 19.54 -16.34
CA LEU A 10 -18.62 20.57 -15.93
C LEU A 10 -18.87 20.46 -14.42
N LEU A 11 -18.67 21.58 -13.73
CA LEU A 11 -18.81 21.77 -12.28
C LEU A 11 -20.28 22.07 -11.92
N GLY A 12 -20.87 21.29 -11.02
CA GLY A 12 -22.18 21.56 -10.41
C GLY A 12 -22.02 22.21 -9.04
N LEU A 13 -22.27 23.51 -8.96
CA LEU A 13 -22.16 24.34 -7.76
C LEU A 13 -23.51 24.42 -7.02
N LEU A 14 -23.54 24.22 -5.69
CA LEU A 14 -24.61 24.70 -4.81
C LEU A 14 -23.99 25.17 -3.47
N MET A 15 -23.88 26.49 -3.34
CA MET A 15 -23.70 27.26 -2.10
C MET A 15 -25.11 27.51 -1.50
N ALA A 16 -25.38 27.83 -0.23
CA ALA A 16 -24.63 28.32 0.91
C ALA A 16 -25.46 28.05 2.20
N GLY A 17 -24.79 27.97 3.36
CA GLY A 17 -25.42 28.01 4.68
C GLY A 17 -24.54 28.80 5.64
N CYS A 18 -25.14 29.81 6.28
CA CYS A 18 -24.53 30.92 7.02
C CYS A 18 -23.64 30.56 8.21
N SER A 19 -22.59 31.35 8.46
CA SER A 19 -21.84 31.39 9.72
C SER A 19 -21.94 32.78 10.39
N ASN A 20 -22.55 32.81 11.59
CA ASN A 20 -22.24 33.74 12.69
C ASN A 20 -21.45 32.90 13.70
N GLY A 21 -20.47 33.34 14.49
CA GLY A 21 -19.94 34.64 14.86
C GLY A 21 -19.26 34.45 16.23
N SER A 22 -18.34 35.34 16.56
CA SER A 22 -17.95 35.71 17.94
C SER A 22 -16.83 34.91 18.64
N SER A 23 -15.64 35.50 18.53
CA SER A 23 -14.61 35.78 19.56
C SER A 23 -14.95 35.56 21.04
N LEU A 24 -13.93 35.22 21.86
CA LEU A 24 -13.41 36.00 23.01
C LEU A 24 -12.23 35.26 23.74
N PRO A 25 -11.48 35.89 24.67
CA PRO A 25 -10.02 36.01 24.58
C PRO A 25 -9.22 35.36 25.75
N ALA A 26 -7.93 35.69 25.77
CA ALA A 26 -6.83 35.11 26.53
C ALA A 26 -6.66 35.57 28.00
N THR A 27 -6.01 34.67 28.78
CA THR A 27 -5.05 34.88 29.91
C THR A 27 -5.57 35.54 31.20
N PRO A 28 -4.94 35.35 32.40
CA PRO A 28 -3.49 35.15 32.61
C PRO A 28 -3.05 34.13 33.68
N ALA A 29 -1.71 34.03 33.73
CA ALA A 29 -0.84 33.31 34.63
C ALA A 29 -1.13 33.51 36.11
N ASP A 30 -0.90 32.45 36.89
CA ASP A 30 -0.75 32.56 38.33
C ASP A 30 0.53 31.85 38.78
N SER A 31 1.28 32.60 39.58
CA SER A 31 2.56 32.29 40.19
C SER A 31 2.40 31.36 41.39
N LEU A 32 3.25 30.33 41.51
CA LEU A 32 3.39 29.57 42.74
C LEU A 32 4.85 29.51 43.17
N GLU A 33 5.08 30.13 44.32
CA GLU A 33 6.34 30.14 45.05
C GLU A 33 6.32 29.05 46.14
N THR A 34 7.46 28.36 46.27
CA THR A 34 7.99 27.66 47.47
C THR A 34 7.27 26.44 48.04
N GLN A 35 7.96 25.29 48.05
CA GLN A 35 8.44 24.65 49.29
C GLN A 35 9.30 23.41 49.01
N ALA A 36 10.56 23.47 49.46
CA ALA A 36 11.50 22.36 49.41
C ALA A 36 11.11 21.26 50.41
N ARG A 37 10.83 20.04 49.92
CA ARG A 37 10.74 18.82 50.73
C ARG A 37 11.95 17.93 50.47
N LYS A 38 12.62 17.54 51.56
CA LYS A 38 13.72 16.56 51.60
C LYS A 38 13.22 15.19 51.11
N ALA A 39 13.91 14.62 50.12
CA ALA A 39 13.68 13.27 49.61
C ALA A 39 14.33 12.19 50.51
N PRO A 40 13.69 11.03 50.72
CA PRO A 40 14.34 9.86 51.29
C PRO A 40 15.19 9.13 50.23
N LYS A 41 16.32 8.56 50.67
CA LYS A 41 17.25 7.78 49.85
C LYS A 41 16.56 6.52 49.31
N SER A 42 16.42 6.43 47.99
CA SER A 42 16.00 5.23 47.25
C SER A 42 17.24 4.42 46.85
N THR A 43 17.24 3.14 47.19
CA THR A 43 18.23 2.14 46.77
C THR A 43 18.01 1.75 45.31
N ALA A 44 19.09 1.73 44.52
CA ALA A 44 19.05 1.42 43.10
C ALA A 44 18.59 -0.03 42.82
N PRO A 45 17.69 -0.28 41.86
CA PRO A 45 17.37 -1.62 41.38
C PRO A 45 18.53 -2.21 40.56
N ALA A 46 18.68 -3.53 40.62
CA ALA A 46 19.66 -4.28 39.84
C ALA A 46 19.46 -4.10 38.32
N PRO A 47 20.53 -4.11 37.51
CA PRO A 47 20.46 -3.89 36.07
C PRO A 47 19.71 -5.02 35.37
N ALA A 48 18.81 -4.66 34.46
CA ALA A 48 18.09 -5.58 33.60
C ALA A 48 19.05 -6.31 32.63
N PRO A 49 18.80 -7.60 32.31
CA PRO A 49 19.63 -8.34 31.35
C PRO A 49 19.57 -7.69 29.97
N ALA A 50 20.74 -7.62 29.31
CA ALA A 50 20.88 -7.02 28.00
C ALA A 50 20.00 -7.74 26.96
N PRO A 51 19.34 -7.00 26.04
CA PRO A 51 18.57 -7.58 24.96
C PRO A 51 19.46 -8.45 24.07
N ALA A 52 18.94 -9.59 23.63
CA ALA A 52 19.61 -10.47 22.69
C ALA A 52 19.95 -9.71 21.39
N PRO A 53 21.14 -9.96 20.78
CA PRO A 53 21.55 -9.26 19.57
C PRO A 53 20.57 -9.51 18.43
N THR A 54 20.14 -8.42 17.79
CA THR A 54 19.37 -8.46 16.54
C THR A 54 20.15 -9.28 15.50
N PRO A 55 19.51 -10.23 14.80
CA PRO A 55 20.17 -10.95 13.70
C PRO A 55 20.77 -9.96 12.70
N ALA A 56 22.01 -10.20 12.30
CA ALA A 56 22.67 -9.39 11.28
C ALA A 56 21.81 -9.35 10.00
N PRO A 57 21.68 -8.17 9.35
CA PRO A 57 20.95 -8.08 8.09
C PRO A 57 21.58 -9.03 7.07
N ALA A 58 20.75 -9.81 6.38
CA ALA A 58 21.19 -10.59 5.25
C ALA A 58 21.81 -9.65 4.20
N PRO A 59 22.88 -10.07 3.49
CA PRO A 59 23.47 -9.26 2.43
C PRO A 59 22.40 -8.91 1.39
N GLU A 60 22.39 -7.64 0.94
CA GLU A 60 21.51 -7.21 -0.14
C GLU A 60 21.77 -8.09 -1.38
N PRO A 61 20.72 -8.76 -1.93
CA PRO A 61 20.89 -9.54 -3.14
C PRO A 61 21.38 -8.62 -4.27
N THR A 62 22.52 -8.96 -4.85
CA THR A 62 22.96 -8.35 -6.11
C THR A 62 21.90 -8.70 -7.16
N ALA A 63 21.23 -7.69 -7.71
CA ALA A 63 20.13 -7.92 -8.64
C ALA A 63 20.64 -8.73 -9.85
N PRO A 64 20.01 -9.86 -10.20
CA PRO A 64 20.51 -10.73 -11.28
C PRO A 64 20.56 -9.96 -12.61
N ALA A 65 21.64 -10.16 -13.35
CA ALA A 65 21.96 -9.42 -14.57
C ALA A 65 21.25 -9.93 -15.84
N GLY A 66 20.41 -10.97 -15.72
CA GLY A 66 19.64 -11.55 -16.83
C GLY A 66 18.20 -11.01 -16.91
N PRO A 67 17.50 -11.25 -18.03
CA PRO A 67 16.10 -10.83 -18.18
C PRO A 67 15.26 -11.37 -17.03
N SER A 68 14.38 -10.52 -16.52
CA SER A 68 13.43 -10.96 -15.50
C SER A 68 12.32 -11.81 -16.10
N THR A 69 11.69 -12.60 -15.25
CA THR A 69 10.40 -13.23 -15.51
C THR A 69 9.48 -12.89 -14.35
N ALA A 70 8.24 -12.50 -14.63
CA ALA A 70 7.20 -12.21 -13.67
C ALA A 70 5.97 -13.08 -13.96
N GLN A 71 5.58 -13.90 -12.98
CA GLN A 71 4.48 -14.86 -13.10
C GLN A 71 3.60 -14.78 -11.85
N VAL A 72 2.34 -15.20 -12.00
CA VAL A 72 1.40 -15.29 -10.89
C VAL A 72 1.29 -16.75 -10.47
N ARG A 73 1.66 -17.04 -9.22
CA ARG A 73 1.46 -18.36 -8.61
C ARG A 73 -0.03 -18.59 -8.39
N ALA A 74 -0.46 -19.85 -8.34
CA ALA A 74 -1.88 -20.23 -8.23
C ALA A 74 -2.64 -19.59 -7.04
N ASP A 75 -1.95 -19.14 -6.00
CA ASP A 75 -2.52 -18.43 -4.84
C ASP A 75 -2.55 -16.89 -5.01
N GLY A 76 -2.34 -16.40 -6.23
CA GLY A 76 -2.30 -14.98 -6.55
C GLY A 76 -1.00 -14.28 -6.17
N THR A 77 0.03 -15.01 -5.70
CA THR A 77 1.32 -14.41 -5.32
C THR A 77 2.18 -14.11 -6.55
N LEU A 78 2.78 -12.92 -6.60
CA LEU A 78 3.75 -12.57 -7.63
C LEU A 78 5.08 -13.30 -7.42
N MET A 79 5.56 -13.95 -8.47
CA MET A 79 6.88 -14.57 -8.54
C MET A 79 7.74 -13.79 -9.53
N VAL A 80 8.86 -13.24 -9.08
CA VAL A 80 9.90 -12.63 -9.94
C VAL A 80 11.13 -13.52 -9.91
N ASN A 81 11.54 -14.02 -11.08
CA ASN A 81 12.64 -14.98 -11.23
C ASN A 81 12.51 -16.20 -10.31
N GLY A 82 11.28 -16.70 -10.14
CA GLY A 82 10.96 -17.83 -9.26
C GLY A 82 10.96 -17.51 -7.76
N GLN A 83 11.22 -16.26 -7.36
CA GLN A 83 11.16 -15.81 -5.97
C GLN A 83 9.90 -14.98 -5.71
N ALA A 84 9.24 -15.22 -4.58
CA ALA A 84 8.04 -14.48 -4.24
C ALA A 84 8.38 -13.01 -3.94
N MET A 85 7.58 -12.10 -4.46
CA MET A 85 7.73 -10.66 -4.27
C MET A 85 6.38 -10.05 -3.91
N PHE A 86 6.36 -9.20 -2.89
CA PHE A 86 5.22 -8.32 -2.62
C PHE A 86 5.51 -6.96 -3.28
N PRO A 87 4.87 -6.61 -4.41
CA PRO A 87 5.08 -5.33 -5.04
C PRO A 87 4.46 -4.24 -4.17
N MET A 88 5.30 -3.32 -3.71
CA MET A 88 4.91 -2.15 -2.94
C MET A 88 5.53 -0.92 -3.58
N GLY A 89 4.68 0.01 -4.03
CA GLY A 89 5.14 1.05 -4.94
C GLY A 89 4.17 2.19 -5.17
N PHE A 90 4.41 2.92 -6.24
CA PHE A 90 3.62 4.08 -6.63
C PHE A 90 3.25 4.06 -8.11
N TYR A 91 2.12 4.67 -8.41
CA TYR A 91 1.90 5.29 -9.71
C TYR A 91 2.70 6.57 -9.82
N HIS A 92 3.20 6.82 -11.02
CA HIS A 92 3.85 8.05 -11.38
C HIS A 92 3.36 8.46 -12.77
N VAL A 93 2.50 9.47 -12.81
CA VAL A 93 1.91 10.00 -14.03
C VAL A 93 2.96 10.85 -14.75
N SER A 94 3.82 10.17 -15.53
CA SER A 94 5.08 10.74 -15.99
C SER A 94 4.91 11.97 -16.85
N TRP A 95 3.86 12.04 -17.66
CA TRP A 95 3.57 13.18 -18.53
C TRP A 95 3.25 14.48 -17.76
N ALA A 96 3.07 14.44 -16.43
CA ALA A 96 2.99 15.64 -15.58
C ALA A 96 4.38 16.26 -15.26
N GLY A 97 5.46 15.61 -15.71
CA GLY A 97 6.83 16.09 -15.64
C GLY A 97 7.60 15.82 -16.93
N ASP A 98 8.89 15.56 -16.79
CA ASP A 98 9.82 15.21 -17.87
C ASP A 98 10.70 14.01 -17.45
N ALA A 99 11.63 13.62 -18.33
CA ALA A 99 12.49 12.45 -18.10
C ALA A 99 13.40 12.61 -16.87
N GLU A 100 13.93 13.82 -16.62
CA GLU A 100 14.79 14.08 -15.47
C GLU A 100 14.00 13.97 -14.16
N ARG A 101 12.80 14.55 -14.15
CA ARG A 101 11.86 14.44 -13.03
C ARG A 101 11.45 12.99 -12.77
N ARG A 102 11.07 12.23 -13.81
CA ARG A 102 10.73 10.81 -13.68
C ARG A 102 11.88 9.99 -13.08
N LEU A 103 13.12 10.26 -13.49
CA LEU A 103 14.31 9.58 -12.96
C LEU A 103 14.56 9.95 -11.50
N ARG A 104 14.50 11.24 -11.15
CA ARG A 104 14.64 11.71 -9.78
C ARG A 104 13.59 11.08 -8.87
N ASP A 105 12.34 11.07 -9.30
CA ASP A 105 11.22 10.58 -8.52
C ASP A 105 11.30 9.05 -8.34
N MET A 106 11.79 8.30 -9.33
CA MET A 106 12.13 6.87 -9.18
C MET A 106 13.17 6.65 -8.06
N HIS A 107 14.24 7.44 -8.04
CA HIS A 107 15.24 7.36 -6.97
C HIS A 107 14.64 7.70 -5.60
N ALA A 108 13.79 8.72 -5.51
CA ALA A 108 13.14 9.11 -4.27
C ALA A 108 12.15 8.04 -3.76
N ILE A 109 11.40 7.39 -4.66
CA ILE A 109 10.55 6.24 -4.33
C ILE A 109 11.42 5.09 -3.77
N ALA A 110 12.54 4.78 -4.41
CA ALA A 110 13.47 3.77 -3.92
C ALA A 110 14.11 4.16 -2.58
N ASP A 111 14.45 5.44 -2.36
CA ASP A 111 15.01 5.97 -1.11
C ASP A 111 14.00 5.87 0.06
N LEU A 112 12.70 5.90 -0.22
CA LEU A 112 11.66 5.64 0.78
C LEU A 112 11.53 4.15 1.14
N GLY A 113 12.16 3.25 0.37
CA GLY A 113 12.20 1.80 0.63
C GLY A 113 11.19 0.97 -0.17
N PHE A 114 10.52 1.58 -1.16
CA PHE A 114 9.63 0.88 -2.08
C PHE A 114 10.41 0.08 -3.12
N ASN A 115 9.74 -0.86 -3.78
CA ASN A 115 10.36 -1.79 -4.73
C ASN A 115 9.71 -1.80 -6.11
N THR A 116 8.61 -1.06 -6.30
CA THR A 116 7.84 -1.07 -7.55
C THR A 116 7.44 0.35 -7.96
N MET A 117 7.44 0.64 -9.26
CA MET A 117 6.92 1.88 -9.81
C MET A 117 6.15 1.58 -11.10
N ASN A 118 4.91 2.06 -11.19
CA ASN A 118 4.20 2.16 -12.46
C ASN A 118 4.49 3.53 -13.08
N SER A 119 4.94 3.57 -14.33
CA SER A 119 5.25 4.83 -14.99
C SER A 119 5.04 4.80 -16.51
N THR A 120 4.65 5.94 -17.03
CA THR A 120 4.22 6.13 -18.42
C THR A 120 5.40 6.48 -19.33
N MET A 121 5.44 5.92 -20.55
CA MET A 121 6.31 6.43 -21.61
C MET A 121 5.74 7.76 -22.14
N PHE A 122 6.60 8.75 -22.42
CA PHE A 122 6.12 10.02 -22.99
C PHE A 122 5.61 9.86 -24.41
N ASP A 123 6.35 9.05 -25.18
CA ASP A 123 6.04 8.61 -26.52
C ASP A 123 6.75 7.26 -26.71
N PRO A 124 6.04 6.19 -27.05
CA PRO A 124 6.62 4.85 -27.07
C PRO A 124 7.67 4.61 -28.16
N GLU A 125 7.74 5.47 -29.18
CA GLU A 125 8.77 5.40 -30.23
C GLU A 125 9.98 6.27 -29.87
N VAL A 126 9.75 7.48 -29.36
CA VAL A 126 10.82 8.47 -29.11
C VAL A 126 11.48 8.28 -27.74
N ASP A 127 10.73 7.87 -26.72
CA ASP A 127 11.20 7.77 -25.33
C ASP A 127 11.90 6.43 -25.02
N LEU A 128 12.01 5.50 -25.98
CA LEU A 128 12.52 4.15 -25.71
C LEU A 128 13.90 4.14 -25.01
N GLU A 129 14.84 4.94 -25.50
CA GLU A 129 16.18 5.03 -24.91
C GLU A 129 16.18 5.79 -23.56
N GLY A 130 15.35 6.81 -23.43
CA GLY A 130 15.16 7.52 -22.16
C GLY A 130 14.55 6.62 -21.08
N TYR A 131 13.61 5.78 -21.47
CA TYR A 131 12.98 4.79 -20.60
C TYR A 131 13.93 3.65 -20.26
N ARG A 132 14.78 3.19 -21.19
CA ARG A 132 15.84 2.21 -20.87
C ARG A 132 16.76 2.73 -19.77
N LYS A 133 17.21 3.99 -19.84
CA LYS A 133 18.03 4.62 -18.79
C LYS A 133 17.31 4.67 -17.44
N LEU A 134 16.01 4.94 -17.43
CA LEU A 134 15.20 4.84 -16.21
C LEU A 134 15.22 3.42 -15.64
N MET A 135 15.03 2.42 -16.49
CA MET A 135 15.02 1.02 -16.07
C MET A 135 16.40 0.54 -15.60
N ASP A 136 17.50 0.99 -16.20
CA ASP A 136 18.87 0.73 -15.74
C ASP A 136 19.08 1.28 -14.32
N ALA A 137 18.64 2.52 -14.09
CA ALA A 137 18.68 3.15 -12.78
C ALA A 137 17.78 2.44 -11.75
N ALA A 138 16.60 1.99 -12.18
CA ALA A 138 15.69 1.18 -11.36
C ALA A 138 16.33 -0.16 -10.97
N GLN A 139 16.94 -0.87 -11.92
CA GLN A 139 17.65 -2.13 -11.69
C GLN A 139 18.77 -1.96 -10.65
N ALA A 140 19.58 -0.89 -10.78
CA ALA A 140 20.67 -0.60 -9.85
C ALA A 140 20.19 -0.37 -8.40
N ARG A 141 18.89 -0.09 -8.23
CA ARG A 141 18.23 0.15 -6.94
C ARG A 141 17.30 -1.00 -6.52
N GLY A 142 17.27 -2.10 -7.27
CA GLY A 142 16.38 -3.23 -7.02
C GLY A 142 14.89 -2.96 -7.28
N MET A 143 14.57 -1.86 -7.99
CA MET A 143 13.21 -1.47 -8.35
C MET A 143 12.71 -2.29 -9.55
N LYS A 144 11.40 -2.54 -9.57
CA LYS A 144 10.68 -3.18 -10.67
C LYS A 144 9.68 -2.22 -11.30
N MET A 145 9.59 -2.24 -12.63
CA MET A 145 8.84 -1.27 -13.41
C MET A 145 7.61 -1.91 -14.06
N LEU A 146 6.44 -1.34 -13.80
CA LEU A 146 5.26 -1.51 -14.65
C LEU A 146 5.27 -0.36 -15.68
N VAL A 147 5.18 -0.71 -16.96
CA VAL A 147 5.29 0.26 -18.05
C VAL A 147 3.91 0.52 -18.66
N GLU A 148 3.55 1.80 -18.76
CA GLU A 148 2.30 2.29 -19.36
C GLU A 148 2.60 3.06 -20.65
N ASP A 149 1.60 3.18 -21.54
CA ASP A 149 1.66 3.88 -22.84
C ASP A 149 2.77 3.38 -23.78
N PHE A 150 2.91 2.06 -23.86
CA PHE A 150 3.87 1.36 -24.70
C PHE A 150 3.27 0.95 -26.07
N ASN A 151 4.13 0.54 -27.00
CA ASN A 151 3.74 -0.13 -28.24
C ASN A 151 4.58 -1.39 -28.49
N GLU A 152 4.42 -2.02 -29.66
CA GLU A 152 5.20 -3.21 -30.05
C GLU A 152 6.73 -2.96 -30.03
N THR A 153 7.17 -1.79 -30.50
CA THR A 153 8.60 -1.40 -30.47
C THR A 153 9.12 -1.33 -29.04
N SER A 154 8.34 -0.75 -28.12
CA SER A 154 8.70 -0.71 -26.69
C SER A 154 8.81 -2.11 -26.09
N ILE A 155 7.84 -3.00 -26.36
CA ILE A 155 7.87 -4.39 -25.85
C ILE A 155 9.11 -5.12 -26.37
N ARG A 156 9.34 -5.10 -27.69
CA ARG A 156 10.50 -5.77 -28.29
C ARG A 156 11.82 -5.21 -27.77
N GLY A 157 11.87 -3.90 -27.50
CA GLY A 157 13.06 -3.24 -26.99
C GLY A 157 13.36 -3.51 -25.51
N LEU A 158 12.33 -3.65 -24.66
CA LEU A 158 12.48 -3.66 -23.20
C LEU A 158 12.17 -5.01 -22.54
N LYS A 159 11.56 -5.98 -23.24
CA LYS A 159 11.16 -7.27 -22.65
C LYS A 159 12.29 -8.07 -22.00
N ASP A 160 13.53 -7.85 -22.39
CA ASP A 160 14.70 -8.53 -21.83
C ASP A 160 15.36 -7.73 -20.70
N HIS A 161 14.78 -6.59 -20.31
CA HIS A 161 15.35 -5.72 -19.29
C HIS A 161 15.11 -6.27 -17.87
N PRO A 162 16.13 -6.41 -17.01
CA PRO A 162 16.01 -7.05 -15.69
C PRO A 162 15.10 -6.32 -14.70
N ALA A 163 14.90 -5.01 -14.84
CA ALA A 163 13.94 -4.22 -14.04
C ALA A 163 12.48 -4.34 -14.51
N LEU A 164 12.18 -4.98 -15.64
CA LEU A 164 10.80 -5.06 -16.12
C LEU A 164 9.96 -5.96 -15.20
N LEU A 165 8.81 -5.46 -14.75
CA LEU A 165 7.80 -6.27 -14.07
C LEU A 165 6.69 -6.69 -15.02
N GLY A 166 6.26 -5.75 -15.85
CA GLY A 166 5.11 -5.93 -16.73
C GLY A 166 4.63 -4.66 -17.40
N TRP A 167 3.49 -4.81 -18.04
CA TRP A 167 2.90 -3.86 -18.97
C TRP A 167 1.49 -3.51 -18.50
N MET A 168 1.21 -2.24 -18.24
CA MET A 168 -0.11 -1.78 -17.87
C MET A 168 -1.00 -1.65 -19.11
N VAL A 169 -1.85 -2.65 -19.36
CA VAL A 169 -2.62 -2.77 -20.62
C VAL A 169 -3.86 -1.87 -20.66
N ALA A 170 -4.36 -1.46 -19.49
CA ALA A 170 -5.45 -0.51 -19.37
C ALA A 170 -5.53 0.08 -17.95
N ASP A 171 -5.59 1.41 -17.86
CA ASP A 171 -6.12 2.10 -16.68
C ASP A 171 -7.64 2.19 -16.73
N ASP A 172 -8.30 2.40 -15.58
CA ASP A 172 -9.75 2.59 -15.45
C ASP A 172 -10.56 1.61 -16.33
N CYS A 173 -10.13 0.34 -16.40
CA CYS A 173 -10.52 -0.50 -17.52
C CYS A 173 -12.02 -0.77 -17.56
N ASN A 174 -12.67 -0.87 -16.39
CA ASN A 174 -14.12 -1.04 -16.28
C ASN A 174 -14.95 0.20 -16.68
N ARG A 175 -14.30 1.31 -17.00
CA ARG A 175 -14.91 2.52 -17.56
C ARG A 175 -14.49 2.76 -19.02
N LEU A 176 -13.28 2.37 -19.39
CA LEU A 176 -12.66 2.77 -20.66
C LEU A 176 -12.64 1.69 -21.74
N VAL A 177 -12.68 0.41 -21.37
CA VAL A 177 -12.61 -0.70 -22.32
C VAL A 177 -13.61 -1.79 -21.96
N SER A 178 -14.04 -2.58 -22.94
CA SER A 178 -14.80 -3.78 -22.65
C SER A 178 -13.89 -4.86 -22.06
N PRO A 179 -14.46 -5.85 -21.38
CA PRO A 179 -13.70 -7.03 -20.96
C PRO A 179 -12.99 -7.70 -22.15
N GLU A 180 -13.63 -7.81 -23.32
CA GLU A 180 -13.06 -8.47 -24.51
C GLU A 180 -11.85 -7.69 -25.05
N GLU A 181 -11.93 -6.37 -25.03
CA GLU A 181 -10.81 -5.51 -25.41
C GLU A 181 -9.64 -5.65 -24.42
N LEU A 182 -9.91 -5.74 -23.11
CA LEU A 182 -8.88 -6.00 -22.11
C LEU A 182 -8.15 -7.34 -22.38
N GLN A 183 -8.91 -8.41 -22.62
CA GLN A 183 -8.36 -9.73 -22.98
C GLN A 183 -7.46 -9.62 -24.21
N ARG A 184 -7.96 -9.00 -25.28
CA ARG A 184 -7.23 -8.85 -26.54
C ARG A 184 -5.92 -8.09 -26.37
N ARG A 185 -5.91 -7.02 -25.56
CA ARG A 185 -4.68 -6.27 -25.25
C ARG A 185 -3.67 -7.12 -24.49
N SER A 186 -4.13 -7.84 -23.47
CA SER A 186 -3.31 -8.74 -22.69
C SER A 186 -2.68 -9.83 -23.56
N GLU A 187 -3.47 -10.51 -24.39
CA GLU A 187 -3.00 -11.53 -25.33
C GLU A 187 -2.00 -10.97 -26.35
N SER A 188 -2.23 -9.75 -26.85
CA SER A 188 -1.31 -9.11 -27.79
C SER A 188 0.06 -8.85 -27.16
N VAL A 189 0.09 -8.42 -25.89
CA VAL A 189 1.35 -8.30 -25.12
C VAL A 189 2.00 -9.67 -24.94
N LYS A 190 1.24 -10.69 -24.54
CA LYS A 190 1.75 -12.05 -24.28
C LYS A 190 2.33 -12.74 -25.53
N GLN A 191 1.85 -12.41 -26.72
CA GLN A 191 2.44 -12.88 -27.98
C GLN A 191 3.85 -12.33 -28.22
N LEU A 192 4.17 -11.14 -27.68
CA LEU A 192 5.46 -10.46 -27.84
C LEU A 192 6.41 -10.72 -26.65
N ASP A 193 5.83 -10.80 -25.46
CA ASP A 193 6.49 -10.97 -24.17
C ASP A 193 5.63 -11.83 -23.23
N ALA A 194 5.85 -13.14 -23.28
CA ALA A 194 5.17 -14.10 -22.41
C ALA A 194 5.73 -14.11 -20.97
N ASN A 195 6.88 -13.48 -20.74
CA ASN A 195 7.65 -13.61 -19.49
C ASN A 195 7.27 -12.58 -18.43
N HIS A 196 6.54 -11.51 -18.78
CA HIS A 196 6.20 -10.42 -17.87
C HIS A 196 4.69 -10.26 -17.68
N LEU A 197 4.30 -9.57 -16.62
CA LEU A 197 2.88 -9.38 -16.29
C LEU A 197 2.17 -8.49 -17.33
N THR A 198 0.89 -8.77 -17.55
CA THR A 198 -0.08 -7.75 -17.95
C THR A 198 -0.83 -7.28 -16.71
N TYR A 199 -0.92 -5.96 -16.54
CA TYR A 199 -1.55 -5.33 -15.38
C TYR A 199 -2.66 -4.40 -15.83
N THR A 200 -3.74 -4.33 -15.07
CA THR A 200 -4.82 -3.37 -15.29
C THR A 200 -5.31 -2.79 -13.98
N SER A 201 -5.84 -1.57 -14.02
CA SER A 201 -6.47 -0.91 -12.88
C SER A 201 -7.95 -0.67 -13.15
N MET A 202 -8.76 -0.74 -12.09
CA MET A 202 -10.20 -0.51 -12.12
C MET A 202 -10.70 -0.03 -10.76
N ALA A 203 -11.88 0.58 -10.73
CA ALA A 203 -12.61 0.85 -9.50
C ALA A 203 -13.76 -0.16 -9.35
N ILE A 204 -13.68 -1.04 -8.37
CA ILE A 204 -14.79 -1.93 -8.02
C ILE A 204 -15.64 -1.29 -6.92
N SER A 205 -16.92 -1.65 -6.86
CA SER A 205 -17.86 -1.15 -5.85
C SER A 205 -18.53 -2.29 -5.09
N PHE A 206 -19.37 -1.99 -4.10
CA PHE A 206 -20.26 -2.99 -3.51
C PHE A 206 -21.33 -3.48 -4.50
N ALA A 207 -21.84 -2.57 -5.34
CA ALA A 207 -22.89 -2.89 -6.31
C ALA A 207 -22.37 -3.82 -7.42
N ASN A 208 -21.12 -3.64 -7.85
CA ASN A 208 -20.53 -4.42 -8.92
C ASN A 208 -19.01 -4.58 -8.74
N SER A 209 -18.54 -5.85 -8.73
CA SER A 209 -17.10 -6.17 -8.71
C SER A 209 -16.49 -6.08 -10.09
N HIS A 210 -17.31 -6.07 -11.15
CA HIS A 210 -16.85 -6.26 -12.51
C HIS A 210 -16.13 -7.60 -12.69
N THR A 211 -16.72 -8.68 -12.15
CA THR A 211 -16.17 -10.05 -12.18
C THR A 211 -15.74 -10.50 -13.59
N GLU A 212 -16.40 -9.99 -14.62
CA GLU A 212 -16.10 -10.25 -16.02
C GLU A 212 -14.73 -9.75 -16.48
N TYR A 213 -14.10 -8.80 -15.78
CA TYR A 213 -12.75 -8.30 -16.09
C TYR A 213 -11.63 -9.14 -15.46
N PHE A 214 -11.92 -9.90 -14.41
CA PHE A 214 -10.94 -10.74 -13.74
C PHE A 214 -10.58 -11.96 -14.60
N GLY A 215 -9.30 -12.34 -14.58
CA GLY A 215 -8.73 -13.41 -15.41
C GLY A 215 -8.31 -12.96 -16.82
N ARG A 216 -8.49 -11.67 -17.15
CA ARG A 216 -8.16 -11.14 -18.49
C ARG A 216 -6.80 -10.45 -18.58
N ALA A 217 -6.23 -10.09 -17.45
CA ALA A 217 -4.83 -9.69 -17.27
C ALA A 217 -4.24 -10.51 -16.11
N ASP A 218 -2.92 -10.62 -16.02
CA ASP A 218 -2.29 -11.38 -14.94
C ASP A 218 -2.55 -10.75 -13.57
N ALA A 219 -2.64 -9.41 -13.51
CA ALA A 219 -2.80 -8.65 -12.29
C ALA A 219 -3.91 -7.60 -12.42
N VAL A 220 -4.69 -7.45 -11.35
CA VAL A 220 -5.77 -6.46 -11.25
C VAL A 220 -5.52 -5.56 -10.04
N GLY A 221 -5.49 -4.26 -10.32
CA GLY A 221 -5.45 -3.19 -9.36
C GLY A 221 -6.86 -2.69 -9.04
N ASN A 222 -7.25 -2.66 -7.76
CA ASN A 222 -8.49 -2.00 -7.35
C ASN A 222 -8.22 -0.65 -6.70
N GLN A 223 -8.82 0.40 -7.26
CA GLN A 223 -8.76 1.77 -6.76
C GLN A 223 -9.64 1.97 -5.52
N SER A 224 -9.07 2.55 -4.47
CA SER A 224 -9.81 2.92 -3.26
C SER A 224 -9.25 4.21 -2.66
N TYR A 225 -9.96 5.32 -2.87
CA TYR A 225 -9.48 6.68 -2.55
C TYR A 225 -10.45 7.46 -1.64
N PRO A 226 -10.66 7.00 -0.39
CA PRO A 226 -11.73 7.52 0.48
C PRO A 226 -11.46 8.91 1.08
N VAL A 227 -10.21 9.35 1.24
CA VAL A 227 -9.92 10.64 1.90
C VAL A 227 -10.42 11.78 1.00
N ASP A 228 -11.46 12.47 1.48
CA ASP A 228 -12.26 13.47 0.75
C ASP A 228 -12.86 12.97 -0.58
N GLY A 229 -12.93 11.65 -0.80
CA GLY A 229 -13.46 11.04 -2.03
C GLY A 229 -14.95 10.72 -1.99
N GLY A 230 -15.60 10.92 -0.84
CA GLY A 230 -17.03 10.64 -0.63
C GLY A 230 -17.32 9.32 0.08
N ASP A 231 -16.34 8.42 0.16
CA ASP A 231 -16.44 7.17 0.91
C ASP A 231 -15.83 7.28 2.32
N PRO A 232 -16.33 6.52 3.31
CA PRO A 232 -15.66 6.41 4.60
C PRO A 232 -14.33 5.65 4.45
N LEU A 233 -13.33 5.98 5.26
CA LEU A 233 -11.99 5.35 5.21
C LEU A 233 -12.04 3.82 5.40
N ASN A 234 -13.05 3.30 6.10
CA ASN A 234 -13.21 1.86 6.32
C ASN A 234 -13.73 1.08 5.10
N VAL A 235 -14.00 1.75 3.97
CA VAL A 235 -14.36 1.11 2.70
C VAL A 235 -13.22 0.24 2.15
N VAL A 236 -11.96 0.54 2.52
CA VAL A 236 -10.77 -0.15 2.00
C VAL A 236 -10.83 -1.64 2.31
N TYR A 237 -11.10 -2.03 3.56
CA TYR A 237 -11.13 -3.44 3.96
C TYR A 237 -12.14 -4.29 3.16
N PRO A 238 -13.45 -3.97 3.11
CA PRO A 238 -14.42 -4.76 2.37
C PRO A 238 -14.19 -4.71 0.84
N MET A 239 -13.72 -3.60 0.27
CA MET A 239 -13.39 -3.53 -1.15
C MET A 239 -12.19 -4.41 -1.51
N MET A 240 -11.13 -4.35 -0.71
CA MET A 240 -9.97 -5.22 -0.94
C MET A 240 -10.30 -6.69 -0.67
N THR A 241 -11.22 -6.98 0.26
CA THR A 241 -11.71 -8.36 0.47
C THR A 241 -12.41 -8.89 -0.78
N ARG A 242 -13.22 -8.04 -1.44
CA ARG A 242 -13.87 -8.40 -2.71
C ARG A 242 -12.88 -8.58 -3.85
N LEU A 243 -11.89 -7.68 -3.97
CA LEU A 243 -10.79 -7.82 -4.94
C LEU A 243 -10.11 -9.19 -4.78
N VAL A 244 -9.73 -9.55 -3.56
CA VAL A 244 -9.03 -10.82 -3.28
C VAL A 244 -9.92 -12.02 -3.59
N ALA A 245 -11.21 -11.97 -3.28
CA ALA A 245 -12.13 -13.06 -3.59
C ALA A 245 -12.27 -13.30 -5.10
N GLU A 246 -12.49 -12.24 -5.89
CA GLU A 246 -12.58 -12.31 -7.35
C GLU A 246 -11.25 -12.77 -7.97
N ALA A 247 -10.13 -12.24 -7.46
CA ALA A 247 -8.81 -12.60 -7.91
C ALA A 247 -8.49 -14.08 -7.68
N ASN A 248 -8.82 -14.61 -6.51
CA ASN A 248 -8.68 -16.04 -6.20
C ASN A 248 -9.56 -16.91 -7.09
N ALA A 249 -10.79 -16.47 -7.39
CA ALA A 249 -11.72 -17.22 -8.24
C ALA A 249 -11.25 -17.28 -9.71
N LYS A 250 -10.42 -16.34 -10.15
CA LYS A 250 -10.00 -16.18 -11.55
C LYS A 250 -8.50 -16.34 -11.78
N GLY A 251 -7.71 -16.56 -10.74
CA GLY A 251 -6.27 -16.76 -10.82
C GLY A 251 -5.47 -15.51 -11.19
N THR A 252 -5.90 -14.33 -10.74
CA THR A 252 -5.16 -13.07 -10.97
C THR A 252 -4.46 -12.60 -9.69
N LEU A 253 -3.40 -11.81 -9.83
CA LEU A 253 -2.71 -11.12 -8.73
C LEU A 253 -3.54 -9.91 -8.24
N PRO A 254 -4.03 -9.88 -6.98
CA PRO A 254 -4.75 -8.73 -6.43
C PRO A 254 -3.81 -7.64 -5.89
N ILE A 255 -3.84 -6.46 -6.49
CA ILE A 255 -3.07 -5.28 -6.06
C ILE A 255 -4.04 -4.20 -5.53
N ALA A 256 -3.76 -3.67 -4.33
CA ALA A 256 -4.50 -2.52 -3.82
C ALA A 256 -3.94 -1.23 -4.41
N ASN A 257 -4.78 -0.42 -5.05
CA ASN A 257 -4.44 0.92 -5.50
C ASN A 257 -4.93 1.92 -4.44
N LEU A 258 -4.02 2.38 -3.58
CA LEU A 258 -4.35 3.17 -2.38
C LEU A 258 -4.03 4.65 -2.53
N GLN A 259 -4.71 5.51 -1.77
CA GLN A 259 -4.54 6.95 -1.85
C GLN A 259 -3.29 7.45 -1.10
N SER A 260 -2.42 8.18 -1.81
CA SER A 260 -1.38 9.05 -1.26
C SER A 260 -1.49 10.50 -1.77
N PHE A 261 -2.52 10.79 -2.57
CA PHE A 261 -2.79 12.08 -3.19
C PHE A 261 -3.96 12.81 -2.53
N ARG A 262 -4.21 14.06 -2.93
CA ARG A 262 -5.42 14.81 -2.59
C ARG A 262 -6.31 15.04 -3.81
N TRP A 263 -7.61 15.03 -3.60
CA TRP A 263 -8.56 15.53 -4.59
C TRP A 263 -8.42 17.05 -4.77
N GLU A 264 -8.94 17.58 -5.88
CA GLU A 264 -9.05 19.02 -6.07
C GLU A 264 -9.90 19.63 -4.94
N GLY A 265 -9.37 20.67 -4.28
CA GLY A 265 -10.00 21.27 -3.10
C GLY A 265 -9.94 20.44 -1.81
N GLY A 266 -9.47 19.19 -1.87
CA GLY A 266 -9.31 18.31 -0.70
C GLY A 266 -7.92 18.39 -0.06
N ARG A 267 -7.71 17.60 0.99
CA ARG A 267 -6.42 17.42 1.67
C ARG A 267 -5.74 16.10 1.32
N TYR A 268 -4.44 16.03 1.59
CA TYR A 268 -3.74 14.75 1.60
C TYR A 268 -4.21 13.88 2.79
N PRO A 269 -4.08 12.55 2.70
CA PRO A 269 -4.20 11.68 3.85
C PRO A 269 -3.26 12.12 4.97
N THR A 270 -3.68 11.93 6.21
CA THR A 270 -2.79 12.00 7.37
C THR A 270 -1.94 10.72 7.46
N PRO A 271 -0.80 10.75 8.18
CA PRO A 271 -0.05 9.53 8.48
C PRO A 271 -0.90 8.40 9.08
N ALA A 272 -1.84 8.71 9.97
CA ALA A 272 -2.71 7.72 10.59
C ALA A 272 -3.67 7.06 9.58
N GLU A 273 -4.24 7.85 8.66
CA GLU A 273 -5.11 7.33 7.61
C GLU A 273 -4.35 6.50 6.59
N LEU A 274 -3.16 6.94 6.17
CA LEU A 274 -2.30 6.19 5.25
C LEU A 274 -1.90 4.83 5.85
N ASN A 275 -1.50 4.82 7.13
CA ASN A 275 -1.22 3.59 7.87
C ASN A 275 -2.43 2.67 7.91
N ASN A 276 -3.60 3.23 8.23
CA ASN A 276 -4.83 2.47 8.37
C ASN A 276 -5.30 1.87 7.03
N MET A 277 -5.32 2.64 5.94
CA MET A 277 -5.67 2.13 4.60
C MET A 277 -4.73 0.99 4.18
N THR A 278 -3.42 1.16 4.41
CA THR A 278 -2.41 0.13 4.11
C THR A 278 -2.69 -1.16 4.89
N ASN A 279 -2.97 -1.04 6.19
CA ASN A 279 -3.25 -2.18 7.05
C ASN A 279 -4.61 -2.82 6.77
N GLN A 280 -5.63 -2.07 6.38
CA GLN A 280 -6.90 -2.61 5.89
C GLN A 280 -6.70 -3.45 4.63
N ALA A 281 -5.89 -2.97 3.68
CA ALA A 281 -5.58 -3.72 2.47
C ALA A 281 -4.80 -5.02 2.76
N ILE A 282 -3.79 -4.95 3.63
CA ILE A 282 -3.06 -6.15 4.10
C ILE A 282 -4.03 -7.10 4.81
N ALA A 283 -4.87 -6.59 5.71
CA ALA A 283 -5.87 -7.37 6.44
C ALA A 283 -6.82 -8.09 5.48
N ALA A 284 -7.18 -7.50 4.34
CA ALA A 284 -8.00 -8.15 3.33
C ALA A 284 -7.30 -9.28 2.57
N GLY A 285 -5.97 -9.35 2.62
CA GLY A 285 -5.16 -10.41 1.98
C GLY A 285 -4.69 -10.05 0.57
N VAL A 286 -4.57 -8.77 0.23
CA VAL A 286 -3.98 -8.35 -1.04
C VAL A 286 -2.54 -8.83 -1.17
N LYS A 287 -2.08 -8.98 -2.41
CA LYS A 287 -0.76 -9.52 -2.74
C LYS A 287 0.19 -8.47 -3.31
N GLY A 288 -0.24 -7.20 -3.33
CA GLY A 288 0.55 -6.03 -3.68
C GLY A 288 -0.16 -4.72 -3.33
N ILE A 289 0.59 -3.62 -3.27
CA ILE A 289 0.07 -2.27 -3.02
C ILE A 289 0.78 -1.27 -3.94
N LEU A 290 0.01 -0.50 -4.69
CA LEU A 290 0.51 0.67 -5.43
C LEU A 290 -0.23 1.90 -4.96
N TYR A 291 0.47 2.89 -4.43
CA TYR A 291 -0.16 4.16 -4.07
C TYR A 291 -0.37 5.01 -5.32
N TYR A 292 -1.58 5.49 -5.52
CA TYR A 292 -1.87 6.59 -6.41
C TYR A 292 -1.87 7.87 -5.58
N THR A 293 -1.02 8.86 -5.84
CA THR A 293 0.12 8.85 -6.77
C THR A 293 1.34 9.50 -6.11
N TYR A 294 2.53 9.25 -6.67
CA TYR A 294 3.71 10.04 -6.34
C TYR A 294 3.69 11.40 -7.07
N LEU A 295 3.28 11.38 -8.34
CA LEU A 295 3.19 12.56 -9.20
C LEU A 295 1.95 12.46 -10.10
N ASP A 296 1.20 13.56 -10.21
CA ASP A 296 0.27 13.87 -11.31
C ASP A 296 0.19 15.39 -11.57
N ARG A 297 -0.82 15.86 -12.32
CA ARG A 297 -1.00 17.29 -12.64
C ARG A 297 -1.18 18.17 -11.41
N THR A 298 -1.78 17.65 -10.35
CA THR A 298 -2.24 18.42 -9.19
C THR A 298 -1.59 17.98 -7.88
N ASN A 299 -0.82 16.88 -7.91
CA ASN A 299 -0.17 16.24 -6.78
C ASN A 299 1.32 15.99 -7.07
N ASP A 300 2.16 16.27 -6.08
CA ASP A 300 3.60 16.05 -6.14
C ASP A 300 4.15 15.75 -4.75
N LEU A 301 4.41 14.47 -4.47
CA LEU A 301 4.95 14.05 -3.17
C LEU A 301 6.41 14.47 -2.95
N ALA A 302 7.15 14.81 -4.00
CA ALA A 302 8.47 15.41 -3.82
C ALA A 302 8.36 16.79 -3.14
N SER A 303 7.28 17.52 -3.43
CA SER A 303 6.97 18.82 -2.83
C SER A 303 6.16 18.70 -1.53
N TYR A 304 5.36 17.64 -1.37
CA TYR A 304 4.57 17.38 -0.15
C TYR A 304 5.18 16.24 0.67
N THR A 305 6.09 16.58 1.57
CA THR A 305 6.84 15.59 2.37
C THR A 305 6.13 15.14 3.65
N GLY A 306 4.89 15.60 3.90
CA GLY A 306 4.15 15.32 5.14
C GLY A 306 3.84 13.85 5.39
N LEU A 307 3.94 13.02 4.36
CA LEU A 307 3.74 11.56 4.43
C LEU A 307 5.05 10.76 4.45
N ASN A 308 6.21 11.39 4.24
CA ASN A 308 7.48 10.67 4.01
C ASN A 308 7.87 9.74 5.16
N ASP A 309 7.71 10.21 6.40
CA ASP A 309 8.06 9.41 7.58
C ASP A 309 7.17 8.18 7.71
N GLU A 310 5.87 8.33 7.43
CA GLU A 310 4.93 7.22 7.49
C GLU A 310 5.14 6.24 6.33
N LEU A 311 5.36 6.75 5.12
CA LEU A 311 5.69 5.94 3.94
C LEU A 311 6.96 5.10 4.16
N ARG A 312 8.01 5.70 4.72
CA ARG A 312 9.26 4.99 5.05
C ARG A 312 9.04 3.90 6.10
N ARG A 313 8.24 4.19 7.13
CA ARG A 313 7.86 3.19 8.14
C ARG A 313 7.08 2.04 7.51
N LEU A 314 6.04 2.34 6.74
CA LEU A 314 5.21 1.35 6.06
C LEU A 314 6.02 0.46 5.11
N ALA A 315 6.90 1.04 4.28
CA ALA A 315 7.79 0.26 3.42
C ALA A 315 8.68 -0.70 4.23
N SER A 316 9.23 -0.24 5.34
CA SER A 316 10.06 -1.06 6.23
C SER A 316 9.26 -2.17 6.93
N GLU A 317 8.06 -1.87 7.40
CA GLU A 317 7.16 -2.81 8.07
C GLU A 317 6.66 -3.88 7.11
N VAL A 318 6.24 -3.50 5.90
CA VAL A 318 5.83 -4.44 4.85
C VAL A 318 7.00 -5.31 4.40
N LYS A 319 8.23 -4.79 4.34
CA LYS A 319 9.43 -5.60 4.07
C LYS A 319 9.63 -6.70 5.12
N VAL A 320 9.37 -6.43 6.39
CA VAL A 320 9.42 -7.44 7.47
C VAL A 320 8.30 -8.47 7.31
N LEU A 321 7.10 -8.04 6.90
CA LEU A 321 5.94 -8.91 6.72
C LEU A 321 5.98 -9.72 5.42
N ALA A 322 6.71 -9.26 4.41
CA ALA A 322 6.64 -9.79 3.04
C ALA A 322 6.68 -11.31 2.95
N PRO A 323 7.59 -12.04 3.65
CA PRO A 323 7.58 -13.51 3.62
C PRO A 323 6.26 -14.15 4.10
N ALA A 324 5.60 -13.56 5.10
CA ALA A 324 4.31 -14.03 5.58
C ALA A 324 3.15 -13.61 4.65
N LEU A 325 3.25 -12.45 3.98
CA LEU A 325 2.25 -11.99 3.02
C LEU A 325 2.28 -12.81 1.72
N THR A 326 3.48 -13.22 1.29
CA THR A 326 3.67 -14.01 0.06
C THR A 326 3.52 -15.50 0.30
N ASP A 327 4.20 -16.06 1.29
CA ASP A 327 4.36 -17.51 1.47
C ASP A 327 3.71 -18.03 2.76
N GLY A 328 3.08 -17.14 3.53
CA GLY A 328 2.33 -17.50 4.73
C GLY A 328 0.87 -17.85 4.45
N GLN A 329 0.20 -18.32 5.50
CA GLN A 329 -1.23 -18.58 5.55
C GLN A 329 -1.92 -17.47 6.34
N ARG A 330 -2.97 -16.89 5.77
CA ARG A 330 -3.83 -15.87 6.40
C ARG A 330 -5.16 -16.50 6.82
N SER A 331 -5.59 -16.25 8.05
CA SER A 331 -6.93 -16.59 8.52
C SER A 331 -7.56 -15.44 9.28
N GLU A 332 -8.83 -15.17 9.06
CA GLU A 332 -9.61 -14.25 9.89
C GLU A 332 -9.77 -14.82 11.31
N LEU A 333 -9.71 -13.95 12.31
CA LEU A 333 -9.92 -14.29 13.70
C LEU A 333 -11.24 -13.69 14.20
N PRO A 334 -12.00 -14.39 15.06
CA PRO A 334 -13.15 -13.81 15.72
C PRO A 334 -12.72 -12.61 16.57
N VAL A 335 -13.32 -11.45 16.30
CA VAL A 335 -13.14 -10.23 17.08
C VAL A 335 -14.49 -9.74 17.62
N ALA A 336 -14.59 -9.62 18.93
CA ALA A 336 -15.70 -8.92 19.58
C ALA A 336 -15.27 -7.47 19.81
N ALA A 337 -15.92 -6.55 19.11
CA ALA A 337 -15.69 -5.11 19.21
C ALA A 337 -16.98 -4.38 19.63
N SER A 338 -16.87 -3.41 20.55
CA SER A 338 -18.04 -2.71 21.11
C SER A 338 -18.91 -2.00 20.08
N ASN A 339 -18.33 -1.50 18.99
CA ASN A 339 -19.01 -0.83 17.87
C ASN A 339 -18.97 -1.65 16.56
N ARG A 340 -18.47 -2.90 16.59
CA ARG A 340 -18.29 -3.77 15.41
C ARG A 340 -17.39 -3.20 14.29
N GLN A 341 -16.50 -2.27 14.62
CA GLN A 341 -15.62 -1.61 13.66
C GLN A 341 -14.16 -2.04 13.87
N ALA A 342 -13.91 -3.34 14.00
CA ALA A 342 -12.55 -3.89 14.03
C ALA A 342 -12.50 -5.20 13.25
N THR A 343 -11.32 -5.51 12.72
CA THR A 343 -11.00 -6.80 12.13
C THR A 343 -9.68 -7.34 12.71
N ALA A 344 -9.55 -8.66 12.76
CA ALA A 344 -8.35 -9.33 13.25
C ALA A 344 -7.97 -10.51 12.35
N HIS A 345 -6.68 -10.66 12.09
CA HIS A 345 -6.14 -11.69 11.21
C HIS A 345 -4.91 -12.34 11.81
N LEU A 346 -4.81 -13.65 11.65
CA LEU A 346 -3.61 -14.43 11.93
C LEU A 346 -2.86 -14.71 10.63
N TRP A 347 -1.56 -14.48 10.67
CA TRP A 347 -0.61 -14.85 9.64
C TRP A 347 0.33 -15.90 10.19
N THR A 348 0.47 -17.03 9.51
CA THR A 348 1.40 -18.10 9.89
C THR A 348 2.41 -18.32 8.78
N TYR A 349 3.70 -18.25 9.11
CA TYR A 349 4.79 -18.48 8.17
C TYR A 349 5.92 -19.24 8.86
N GLY A 350 6.16 -20.48 8.41
CA GLY A 350 7.03 -21.42 9.12
C GLY A 350 6.55 -21.62 10.57
N SER A 351 7.42 -21.39 11.54
CA SER A 351 7.09 -21.45 12.98
C SER A 351 6.58 -20.11 13.54
N ARG A 352 6.54 -19.03 12.74
CA ARG A 352 6.17 -17.70 13.21
C ARG A 352 4.69 -17.46 12.99
N ARG A 353 4.07 -16.78 13.96
CA ARG A 353 2.66 -16.42 13.96
C ARG A 353 2.54 -14.93 14.28
N TYR A 354 1.81 -14.20 13.46
CA TYR A 354 1.56 -12.77 13.63
C TYR A 354 0.06 -12.50 13.70
N VAL A 355 -0.36 -11.70 14.68
CA VAL A 355 -1.73 -11.21 14.75
C VAL A 355 -1.75 -9.75 14.38
N GLN A 356 -2.59 -9.42 13.41
CA GLN A 356 -2.94 -8.07 13.03
C GLN A 356 -4.31 -7.75 13.60
N VAL A 357 -4.47 -6.57 14.21
CA VAL A 357 -5.77 -6.04 14.65
C VAL A 357 -5.91 -4.61 14.13
N VAL A 358 -6.97 -4.35 13.38
CA VAL A 358 -7.18 -3.07 12.68
C VAL A 358 -8.49 -2.44 13.12
N SER A 359 -8.45 -1.16 13.48
CA SER A 359 -9.63 -0.34 13.71
C SER A 359 -10.17 0.12 12.37
N LEU A 360 -11.45 -0.12 12.15
CA LEU A 360 -12.23 0.41 11.04
C LEU A 360 -13.00 1.68 11.46
N ASP A 361 -12.81 2.17 12.69
CA ASP A 361 -13.41 3.40 13.16
C ASP A 361 -12.42 4.56 13.08
N GLN A 362 -12.87 5.70 12.55
CA GLN A 362 -12.05 6.89 12.34
C GLN A 362 -12.05 7.84 13.54
N THR A 363 -13.05 7.75 14.42
CA THR A 363 -13.28 8.78 15.45
C THR A 363 -13.43 8.21 16.85
N VAL A 364 -13.84 6.94 17.00
CA VAL A 364 -14.18 6.34 18.29
C VAL A 364 -13.21 5.22 18.67
N SER A 365 -12.67 5.30 19.89
CA SER A 365 -11.94 4.18 20.50
C SER A 365 -12.91 3.07 20.88
N GLN A 366 -12.50 1.82 20.72
CA GLN A 366 -13.36 0.66 20.96
C GLN A 366 -12.66 -0.41 21.80
N SER A 367 -13.41 -1.05 22.69
CA SER A 367 -12.92 -2.25 23.38
C SER A 367 -12.96 -3.42 22.40
N VAL A 368 -11.86 -4.16 22.32
CA VAL A 368 -11.73 -5.33 21.44
C VAL A 368 -11.30 -6.56 22.23
N LYS A 369 -11.83 -7.71 21.83
CA LYS A 369 -11.39 -9.04 22.28
C LYS A 369 -11.21 -9.92 21.06
N VAL A 370 -9.99 -10.39 20.82
CA VAL A 370 -9.64 -11.26 19.71
C VAL A 370 -9.37 -12.66 20.26
N GLN A 371 -10.10 -13.64 19.74
CA GLN A 371 -9.89 -15.04 20.10
C GLN A 371 -8.67 -15.58 19.33
N LEU A 372 -7.64 -16.02 20.06
CA LEU A 372 -6.43 -16.61 19.47
C LEU A 372 -6.55 -18.13 19.41
N PRO A 373 -6.00 -18.77 18.36
CA PRO A 373 -5.99 -20.23 18.27
C PRO A 373 -4.84 -20.84 19.09
N GLY A 374 -5.18 -21.87 19.85
CA GLY A 374 -4.24 -22.62 20.67
C GLY A 374 -3.69 -21.84 21.86
N THR A 375 -2.67 -22.41 22.51
CA THR A 375 -1.96 -21.75 23.60
C THR A 375 -0.99 -20.71 23.05
N VAL A 376 -1.03 -19.51 23.64
CA VAL A 376 -0.12 -18.41 23.37
C VAL A 376 0.55 -18.06 24.70
N GLY A 377 1.86 -17.96 24.73
CA GLY A 377 2.62 -17.57 25.92
C GLY A 377 2.68 -16.05 26.08
N SER A 378 2.84 -15.31 24.97
CA SER A 378 2.87 -13.85 24.99
C SER A 378 2.46 -13.19 23.68
N LEU A 379 2.02 -11.93 23.80
CA LEU A 379 1.83 -10.99 22.68
C LEU A 379 3.01 -10.02 22.66
N GLN A 380 3.87 -10.12 21.65
CA GLN A 380 5.01 -9.22 21.50
C GLN A 380 4.73 -8.18 20.41
N PRO A 381 4.75 -6.87 20.69
CA PRO A 381 4.65 -5.85 19.66
C PRO A 381 5.66 -6.11 18.54
N LEU A 382 5.18 -6.19 17.29
CA LEU A 382 6.03 -6.54 16.15
C LEU A 382 6.90 -5.37 15.69
N PHE A 383 6.35 -4.14 15.76
CA PHE A 383 7.00 -2.94 15.24
C PHE A 383 7.28 -1.92 16.35
N ALA A 384 8.54 -1.54 16.47
CA ALA A 384 8.96 -0.50 17.40
C ALA A 384 8.31 0.85 17.04
N GLY A 385 7.87 1.60 18.05
CA GLY A 385 7.26 2.92 17.85
C GLY A 385 5.80 2.89 17.37
N ARG A 386 5.21 1.72 17.10
CA ARG A 386 3.76 1.57 16.93
C ARG A 386 3.10 1.37 18.29
N THR A 387 2.04 2.12 18.55
CA THR A 387 1.25 1.96 19.77
C THR A 387 0.52 0.61 19.76
N THR A 388 0.74 -0.17 20.81
CA THR A 388 0.06 -1.44 21.07
C THR A 388 -0.64 -1.38 22.41
N SER A 389 -1.86 -1.91 22.51
CA SER A 389 -2.70 -1.78 23.71
C SER A 389 -3.40 -3.08 24.14
N LEU A 390 -3.33 -4.14 23.33
CA LEU A 390 -3.87 -5.44 23.68
C LEU A 390 -2.93 -6.21 24.61
N THR A 391 -3.54 -6.91 25.54
CA THR A 391 -2.88 -7.79 26.51
C THR A 391 -3.48 -9.19 26.43
N LEU A 392 -2.68 -10.20 26.74
CA LEU A 392 -3.12 -11.59 26.70
C LEU A 392 -3.87 -11.96 27.98
N GLN A 393 -5.06 -12.55 27.82
CA GLN A 393 -5.92 -13.05 28.89
C GLN A 393 -6.35 -14.49 28.53
N GLY A 394 -5.55 -15.48 28.96
CA GLY A 394 -5.72 -16.86 28.52
C GLY A 394 -5.50 -16.98 27.02
N THR A 395 -6.53 -17.38 26.28
CA THR A 395 -6.51 -17.49 24.80
C THR A 395 -7.00 -16.23 24.08
N THR A 396 -7.22 -15.13 24.80
CA THR A 396 -7.85 -13.93 24.25
C THR A 396 -6.91 -12.74 24.33
N ALA A 397 -6.68 -12.04 23.21
CA ALA A 397 -6.05 -10.73 23.23
C ALA A 397 -7.12 -9.65 23.46
N ALA A 398 -7.01 -8.86 24.53
CA ALA A 398 -8.03 -7.88 24.89
C ALA A 398 -7.43 -6.52 25.26
N GLY A 399 -8.15 -5.44 24.93
CA GLY A 399 -7.74 -4.07 25.24
C GLY A 399 -8.61 -3.04 24.53
N THR A 400 -8.12 -1.80 24.46
CA THR A 400 -8.79 -0.69 23.77
C THR A 400 -8.03 -0.33 22.51
N LEU A 401 -8.71 -0.37 21.37
CA LEU A 401 -8.17 0.04 20.08
C LEU A 401 -8.55 1.50 19.81
N ALA A 402 -7.56 2.36 19.62
CA ALA A 402 -7.77 3.77 19.27
C ALA A 402 -8.33 3.91 17.83
N PRO A 403 -8.91 5.07 17.46
CA PRO A 403 -9.35 5.31 16.10
C PRO A 403 -8.18 5.14 15.13
N LEU A 404 -8.45 4.55 13.96
CA LEU A 404 -7.47 4.26 12.90
C LEU A 404 -6.29 3.36 13.31
N ALA A 405 -6.24 2.87 14.55
CA ALA A 405 -5.12 2.09 15.03
C ALA A 405 -4.99 0.76 14.27
N SER A 406 -3.75 0.42 13.92
CA SER A 406 -3.38 -0.90 13.39
C SER A 406 -2.26 -1.45 14.25
N GLN A 407 -2.49 -2.61 14.84
CA GLN A 407 -1.57 -3.23 15.78
C GLN A 407 -1.13 -4.58 15.26
N TRP A 408 0.18 -4.83 15.34
CA TRP A 408 0.78 -6.10 14.98
C TRP A 408 1.51 -6.71 16.17
N TYR A 409 1.29 -7.99 16.38
CA TYR A 409 1.92 -8.77 17.42
C TYR A 409 2.52 -10.05 16.84
N GLU A 410 3.73 -10.41 17.27
CA GLU A 410 4.22 -11.79 17.17
C GLU A 410 3.66 -12.61 18.36
N LEU A 411 3.09 -13.77 18.06
CA LEU A 411 2.66 -14.73 19.08
C LEU A 411 3.85 -15.63 19.43
N ARG A 412 4.23 -15.66 20.71
CA ARG A 412 5.26 -16.57 21.23
C ARG A 412 4.70 -17.53 22.25
#